data_AF-A0A5N8XCW1-F1
#
_entry.id   AF-A0A5N8XCW1-F1
#
_cell.length_a   1.000
_cell.length_b   1.000
_cell.length_c   1.000
_cell.angle_alpha   90.00
_cell.angle_beta   90.00
_cell.angle_gamma   90.00
#
_symmetry.space_group_name_H-M   'P 1'
#
loop_
_entity.id
_entity.type
_entity.pdbx_description
1 polymer ?
#
loop_
_entity_poly.entity_id
_entity_poly.type
_entity_poly.pdbx_seq_one_letter_code
_entity_poly.pdbx_strand_id
1 'polypeptide(L)'
;MTQQSESTTSTDTGTETGTETGTAAAGTSSAAQEADPEAPSARPVAAADPSAARTEPYPRTEPYPRTEPYPLAEPRPLGEKRIWPRSFAGRLTTPLPGLRALARFAREGSVRPGPEGLTDIPLLPYDPQPLPRVDARTVAVSWVGHASWVIRIGGLTVLTDPVWSRRILGTPNRITPVGVAWNALPRVDAVVISHNHYDHLDAPTLRRLPRGTPVFVPAGLGGWFRRRRFARVTELDWWEAAQFGGVRFDFVPAHHWSKRTLTDTCRSLWGGWVLTDTDGRRVYFAGDTGYGHWFSRIGRRYPGIGLALLPIGAYDPRWWLSDVHCDPEEAVRAFRDLGAHRMAPMHWGTFVLSAEPVLEPLTRVRAAWERAGLAREDLWDLPVGGSRVLSE
;
A
#
# COMPACT_ATOMS: atom_id res chain seq x y z
N MET A 1 -33.21 35.56 -39.73
CA MET A 1 -33.34 34.32 -40.53
C MET A 1 -32.82 33.17 -39.69
N THR A 2 -33.60 32.19 -39.25
CA THR A 2 -35.05 31.96 -39.45
C THR A 2 -35.59 31.19 -38.23
N GLN A 3 -36.87 31.37 -37.90
CA GLN A 3 -37.56 30.76 -36.75
C GLN A 3 -38.14 29.37 -37.07
N GLN A 4 -38.40 28.57 -36.02
CA GLN A 4 -39.51 27.61 -35.79
C GLN A 4 -39.21 26.93 -34.41
N SER A 5 -40.05 26.82 -33.37
CA SER A 5 -41.52 26.84 -33.16
C SER A 5 -42.23 25.73 -33.97
N GLU A 6 -43.02 24.78 -33.45
CA GLU A 6 -43.96 24.63 -32.30
C GLU A 6 -44.12 23.11 -31.94
N SER A 7 -44.83 22.57 -30.92
CA SER A 7 -45.63 23.06 -29.78
C SER A 7 -45.85 21.95 -28.69
N THR A 8 -46.64 22.28 -27.66
CA THR A 8 -47.27 21.51 -26.56
C THR A 8 -48.15 20.28 -26.90
N THR A 9 -48.43 19.40 -25.91
CA THR A 9 -49.80 19.01 -25.43
C THR A 9 -49.72 18.35 -24.02
N SER A 10 -50.80 18.44 -23.22
CA SER A 10 -50.94 17.94 -21.83
C SER A 10 -52.30 17.26 -21.60
N THR A 11 -52.32 16.23 -20.74
CA THR A 11 -53.47 15.57 -20.06
C THR A 11 -52.84 14.62 -19.01
N ASP A 12 -53.04 14.59 -17.69
CA ASP A 12 -54.10 14.99 -16.73
C ASP A 12 -55.20 13.94 -16.40
N THR A 13 -55.59 13.88 -15.11
CA THR A 13 -56.59 13.03 -14.42
C THR A 13 -56.26 11.52 -14.27
N GLY A 14 -56.57 10.82 -13.16
CA GLY A 14 -57.13 11.22 -11.85
C GLY A 14 -57.12 10.07 -10.80
N THR A 15 -57.23 10.44 -9.51
CA THR A 15 -58.14 9.95 -8.42
C THR A 15 -58.60 8.46 -8.41
N GLU A 16 -58.61 7.65 -7.33
CA GLU A 16 -59.34 7.71 -6.03
C GLU A 16 -58.81 6.59 -5.06
N THR A 17 -58.51 6.82 -3.77
CA THR A 17 -59.31 6.69 -2.51
C THR A 17 -59.89 5.31 -2.11
N GLY A 18 -59.68 4.91 -0.84
CA GLY A 18 -60.41 3.84 -0.11
C GLY A 18 -59.56 3.22 1.04
N THR A 19 -59.59 3.72 2.28
CA THR A 19 -60.53 3.42 3.42
C THR A 19 -60.36 2.05 4.12
N GLU A 20 -59.95 2.13 5.41
CA GLU A 20 -60.60 1.49 6.59
C GLU A 20 -60.57 -0.07 6.74
N THR A 21 -60.69 -0.73 7.91
CA THR A 21 -60.85 -0.35 9.34
C THR A 21 -60.45 -1.53 10.27
N GLY A 22 -60.16 -1.25 11.55
CA GLY A 22 -60.41 -2.17 12.68
C GLY A 22 -59.47 -3.39 12.88
N THR A 23 -59.41 -4.06 14.03
CA THR A 23 -60.05 -3.84 15.35
C THR A 23 -59.19 -4.50 16.45
N ALA A 24 -59.26 -4.02 17.70
CA ALA A 24 -58.60 -4.62 18.85
C ALA A 24 -59.34 -5.86 19.41
N ALA A 25 -58.62 -6.75 20.13
CA ALA A 25 -59.12 -7.40 21.35
C ALA A 25 -57.98 -8.07 22.14
N ALA A 26 -58.01 -7.94 23.47
CA ALA A 26 -57.22 -8.76 24.38
C ALA A 26 -57.98 -10.05 24.75
N GLY A 27 -57.27 -11.10 25.14
CA GLY A 27 -57.86 -12.37 25.58
C GLY A 27 -56.96 -13.11 26.57
N THR A 28 -57.19 -12.88 27.86
CA THR A 28 -56.56 -13.64 28.95
C THR A 28 -57.23 -15.01 29.12
N SER A 29 -56.46 -16.06 29.35
CA SER A 29 -56.95 -17.32 29.93
C SER A 29 -55.93 -17.90 30.91
N SER A 30 -56.42 -18.67 31.88
CA SER A 30 -55.74 -19.01 33.13
C SER A 30 -55.29 -20.47 33.19
N ALA A 31 -54.18 -20.68 33.92
CA ALA A 31 -53.78 -21.86 34.69
C ALA A 31 -54.17 -23.28 34.22
N ALA A 32 -53.14 -24.10 33.97
CA ALA A 32 -53.03 -25.43 34.56
C ALA A 32 -51.55 -25.70 34.92
N GLN A 33 -51.32 -26.35 36.06
CA GLN A 33 -50.00 -26.57 36.64
C GLN A 33 -49.80 -28.08 36.79
N GLU A 34 -48.88 -28.67 36.03
CA GLU A 34 -48.52 -30.09 36.16
C GLU A 34 -47.03 -30.31 35.83
N ALA A 35 -46.45 -31.38 36.37
CA ALA A 35 -45.04 -31.42 36.76
C ALA A 35 -44.04 -31.92 35.69
N ASP A 36 -42.78 -31.51 35.85
CA ASP A 36 -41.60 -31.92 35.07
C ASP A 36 -41.39 -33.44 34.96
N PRO A 37 -40.86 -33.88 33.81
CA PRO A 37 -39.81 -34.87 33.77
C PRO A 37 -38.50 -34.29 33.18
N GLU A 38 -37.45 -34.31 34.00
CA GLU A 38 -36.04 -33.94 33.76
C GLU A 38 -35.59 -33.65 32.31
N ALA A 39 -35.42 -32.36 31.99
CA ALA A 39 -34.56 -31.94 30.88
C ALA A 39 -33.07 -31.95 31.30
N PRO A 40 -32.13 -32.44 30.46
CA PRO A 40 -30.72 -32.50 30.83
C PRO A 40 -30.12 -31.11 30.97
N SER A 41 -29.41 -30.88 32.08
CA SER A 41 -28.78 -29.61 32.45
C SER A 41 -27.92 -29.01 31.33
N ALA A 42 -28.44 -27.96 30.69
CA ALA A 42 -27.66 -27.09 29.82
C ALA A 42 -26.68 -26.28 30.68
N ARG A 43 -25.41 -26.75 30.76
CA ARG A 43 -24.33 -25.98 31.36
C ARG A 43 -24.19 -24.64 30.63
N PRO A 44 -24.02 -23.51 31.33
CA PRO A 44 -23.73 -22.25 30.66
C PRO A 44 -22.37 -22.36 29.98
N VAL A 45 -22.38 -22.32 28.65
CA VAL A 45 -21.14 -22.15 27.87
C VAL A 45 -20.69 -20.71 28.09
N ALA A 46 -19.74 -20.54 29.02
CA ALA A 46 -19.11 -19.26 29.25
C ALA A 46 -18.54 -18.72 27.93
N ALA A 47 -18.91 -17.50 27.56
CA ALA A 47 -18.33 -16.83 26.40
C ALA A 47 -16.82 -16.73 26.61
N ALA A 48 -16.05 -17.40 25.76
CA ALA A 48 -14.60 -17.34 25.82
C ALA A 48 -14.15 -15.94 25.39
N ASP A 49 -13.52 -15.22 26.32
CA ASP A 49 -12.87 -13.93 26.03
C ASP A 49 -11.77 -14.13 24.97
N PRO A 50 -11.87 -13.50 23.79
CA PRO A 50 -10.85 -13.63 22.74
C PRO A 50 -9.55 -12.90 23.08
N SER A 51 -9.46 -12.17 24.20
CA SER A 51 -8.24 -11.47 24.63
C SER A 51 -7.11 -12.40 25.11
N ALA A 52 -7.40 -13.67 25.40
CA ALA A 52 -6.45 -14.64 25.96
C ALA A 52 -5.56 -15.37 24.92
N ALA A 53 -5.28 -14.75 23.78
CA ALA A 53 -4.20 -15.20 22.90
C ALA A 53 -2.85 -14.94 23.58
N ARG A 54 -2.14 -16.01 23.97
CA ARG A 54 -0.85 -15.92 24.68
C ARG A 54 0.15 -15.07 23.89
N THR A 55 0.38 -13.83 24.33
CA THR A 55 1.51 -13.03 23.91
C THR A 55 2.78 -13.60 24.54
N GLU A 56 3.35 -14.64 23.92
CA GLU A 56 4.76 -14.98 24.09
C GLU A 56 5.57 -13.70 23.80
N PRO A 57 6.28 -13.13 24.79
CA PRO A 57 7.05 -11.92 24.55
C PRO A 57 8.21 -12.26 23.61
N TYR A 58 8.12 -11.77 22.37
CA TYR A 58 9.22 -11.85 21.41
C TYR A 58 10.52 -11.38 22.10
N PRO A 59 11.64 -12.12 21.97
CA PRO A 59 12.84 -11.84 22.76
C PRO A 59 13.24 -10.38 22.56
N ARG A 60 13.37 -9.64 23.67
CA ARG A 60 13.88 -8.27 23.65
C ARG A 60 15.22 -8.31 22.94
N THR A 61 15.28 -7.74 21.74
CA THR A 61 16.55 -7.55 21.04
C THR A 61 17.45 -6.75 21.96
N GLU A 62 18.61 -7.29 22.31
CA GLU A 62 19.60 -6.53 23.06
C GLU A 62 19.90 -5.23 22.31
N PRO A 63 20.15 -4.11 23.02
CA PRO A 63 20.47 -2.86 22.38
C PRO A 63 21.76 -3.00 21.59
N TYR A 64 21.63 -3.22 20.28
CA TYR A 64 22.75 -3.19 19.33
C TYR A 64 23.59 -1.95 19.62
N PRO A 65 24.93 -2.08 19.70
CA PRO A 65 25.80 -1.00 20.14
C PRO A 65 25.56 0.25 19.30
N ARG A 66 25.54 1.42 19.97
CA ARG A 66 25.43 2.73 19.33
C ARG A 66 26.71 3.06 18.56
N THR A 67 26.97 2.35 17.46
CA THR A 67 28.01 2.72 16.52
C THR A 67 27.61 4.00 15.79
N GLU A 68 28.60 4.80 15.43
CA GLU A 68 28.46 6.05 14.68
C GLU A 68 27.55 5.90 13.45
N PRO A 69 26.90 6.99 12.97
CA PRO A 69 26.04 6.94 11.80
C PRO A 69 26.82 6.37 10.60
N TYR A 70 26.45 5.16 10.17
CA TYR A 70 27.10 4.47 9.06
C TYR A 70 27.16 5.41 7.85
N PRO A 71 28.36 5.79 7.35
CA PRO A 71 28.48 6.79 6.30
C PRO A 71 27.67 6.36 5.07
N LEU A 72 26.92 7.31 4.51
CA LEU A 72 26.15 7.08 3.30
C LEU A 72 27.11 6.80 2.15
N ALA A 73 26.80 5.79 1.32
CA ALA A 73 27.67 5.43 0.22
C ALA A 73 27.75 6.57 -0.81
N GLU A 74 28.92 6.79 -1.42
CA GLU A 74 29.04 7.76 -2.52
C GLU A 74 28.07 7.43 -3.67
N PRO A 75 27.41 8.44 -4.27
CA PRO A 75 26.49 8.21 -5.38
C PRO A 75 27.17 7.52 -6.57
N ARG A 76 26.56 6.43 -7.06
CA ARG A 76 26.97 5.74 -8.29
C ARG A 76 26.72 6.63 -9.52
N PRO A 77 27.56 6.54 -10.58
CA PRO A 77 27.30 7.21 -11.85
C PRO A 77 25.95 6.84 -12.47
N LEU A 78 25.23 7.83 -12.99
CA LEU A 78 23.93 7.62 -13.62
C LEU A 78 24.05 6.74 -14.88
N GLY A 79 23.20 5.71 -14.97
CA GLY A 79 23.19 4.80 -16.12
C GLY A 79 24.33 3.78 -16.16
N GLU A 80 25.12 3.66 -15.08
CA GLU A 80 26.19 2.66 -14.98
C GLU A 80 25.68 1.25 -15.30
N LYS A 81 26.34 0.57 -16.25
CA LYS A 81 26.04 -0.82 -16.61
C LYS A 81 26.88 -1.74 -15.74
N ARG A 82 26.21 -2.60 -14.97
CA ARG A 82 26.85 -3.51 -14.01
C ARG A 82 26.49 -4.96 -14.31
N ILE A 83 27.38 -5.87 -13.93
CA ILE A 83 27.13 -7.30 -13.97
C ILE A 83 26.67 -7.73 -12.58
N TRP A 84 25.56 -8.45 -12.53
CA TRP A 84 24.90 -8.89 -11.29
C TRP A 84 24.91 -10.41 -11.19
N PRO A 85 24.81 -10.98 -9.97
CA PRO A 85 24.64 -12.43 -9.82
C PRO A 85 23.36 -12.89 -10.52
N ARG A 86 23.33 -14.16 -10.96
CA ARG A 86 22.16 -14.74 -11.64
C ARG A 86 20.92 -14.85 -10.75
N SER A 87 21.09 -14.72 -9.43
CA SER A 87 20.03 -14.79 -8.42
C SER A 87 20.43 -14.01 -7.18
N PHE A 88 19.44 -13.38 -6.56
CA PHE A 88 19.48 -12.71 -5.26
C PHE A 88 18.79 -13.53 -4.16
N ALA A 89 18.50 -14.83 -4.39
CA ALA A 89 17.83 -15.67 -3.39
C ALA A 89 18.54 -15.71 -2.01
N GLY A 90 19.88 -15.53 -1.98
CA GLY A 90 20.63 -15.38 -0.72
C GLY A 90 20.42 -14.06 0.02
N ARG A 91 19.56 -13.16 -0.48
CA ARG A 91 19.10 -11.93 0.19
C ARG A 91 17.70 -12.07 0.79
N LEU A 92 17.03 -13.21 0.61
CA LEU A 92 15.76 -13.51 1.27
C LEU A 92 15.95 -13.54 2.79
N THR A 93 15.03 -12.93 3.55
CA THR A 93 15.04 -12.98 5.02
C THR A 93 14.25 -14.14 5.58
N THR A 94 13.24 -14.63 4.83
CA THR A 94 12.50 -15.87 5.11
C THR A 94 12.53 -16.73 3.83
N PRO A 95 12.61 -18.08 3.93
CA PRO A 95 12.50 -18.95 2.76
C PRO A 95 11.20 -18.71 1.98
N LEU A 96 11.25 -18.86 0.65
CA LEU A 96 10.06 -18.81 -0.18
C LEU A 96 9.07 -19.94 0.19
N PRO A 97 7.75 -19.75 0.01
CA PRO A 97 6.76 -20.74 0.40
C PRO A 97 7.00 -22.12 -0.25
N GLY A 98 7.24 -23.12 0.60
CA GLY A 98 7.50 -24.50 0.18
C GLY A 98 6.22 -25.29 -0.13
N LEU A 99 6.40 -26.56 -0.56
CA LEU A 99 5.31 -27.45 -0.95
C LEU A 99 4.20 -27.59 0.11
N ARG A 100 4.54 -27.60 1.41
CA ARG A 100 3.55 -27.64 2.50
C ARG A 100 2.68 -26.40 2.55
N ALA A 101 3.27 -25.23 2.34
CA ALA A 101 2.55 -23.97 2.31
C ALA A 101 1.65 -23.90 1.06
N LEU A 102 2.14 -24.36 -0.10
CA LEU A 102 1.33 -24.47 -1.33
C LEU A 102 0.16 -25.48 -1.18
N ALA A 103 0.38 -26.61 -0.52
CA ALA A 103 -0.69 -27.57 -0.23
C ALA A 103 -1.73 -26.99 0.75
N ARG A 104 -1.28 -26.25 1.77
CA ARG A 104 -2.14 -25.52 2.70
C ARG A 104 -2.96 -24.45 1.96
N PHE A 105 -2.34 -23.69 1.08
CA PHE A 105 -2.98 -22.69 0.22
C PHE A 105 -4.06 -23.31 -0.67
N ALA A 106 -3.77 -24.43 -1.33
CA ALA A 106 -4.72 -25.16 -2.16
C ALA A 106 -5.92 -25.73 -1.36
N ARG A 107 -5.75 -25.99 -0.06
CA ARG A 107 -6.80 -26.46 0.85
C ARG A 107 -7.63 -25.33 1.45
N GLU A 108 -7.00 -24.24 1.88
CA GLU A 108 -7.64 -23.14 2.62
C GLU A 108 -8.23 -22.05 1.71
N GLY A 109 -7.83 -22.01 0.43
CA GLY A 109 -8.73 -21.59 -0.64
C GLY A 109 -9.20 -20.13 -0.61
N SER A 110 -8.40 -19.19 -0.09
CA SER A 110 -8.67 -17.76 -0.25
C SER A 110 -7.41 -16.91 -0.48
N VAL A 111 -7.45 -16.12 -1.55
CA VAL A 111 -6.55 -14.98 -1.85
C VAL A 111 -7.37 -13.74 -2.26
N ARG A 112 -8.65 -13.72 -1.90
CA ARG A 112 -9.60 -12.64 -2.17
C ARG A 112 -10.65 -12.62 -1.06
N PRO A 113 -11.07 -11.46 -0.55
CA PRO A 113 -12.19 -11.40 0.37
C PRO A 113 -13.43 -12.08 -0.22
N GLY A 114 -14.25 -12.64 0.65
CA GLY A 114 -15.61 -13.04 0.30
C GLY A 114 -16.47 -11.83 -0.11
N PRO A 115 -17.70 -12.05 -0.61
CA PRO A 115 -18.59 -10.97 -1.05
C PRO A 115 -18.77 -9.86 0.00
N GLU A 116 -18.85 -10.24 1.28
CA GLU A 116 -18.96 -9.31 2.42
C GLU A 116 -17.73 -8.39 2.54
N GLY A 117 -16.50 -8.90 2.34
CA GLY A 117 -15.31 -8.06 2.35
C GLY A 117 -15.15 -7.12 1.14
N LEU A 118 -16.10 -7.16 0.20
CA LEU A 118 -16.19 -6.30 -0.98
C LEU A 118 -17.36 -5.30 -0.92
N THR A 119 -18.27 -5.38 0.07
CA THR A 119 -19.43 -4.46 0.15
C THR A 119 -19.02 -3.01 0.31
N ASP A 120 -17.87 -2.78 0.96
CA ASP A 120 -17.40 -1.45 1.36
C ASP A 120 -16.58 -0.75 0.27
N ILE A 121 -16.50 -1.30 -0.95
CA ILE A 121 -15.86 -0.63 -2.10
C ILE A 121 -16.39 0.81 -2.31
N PRO A 122 -17.71 1.10 -2.22
CA PRO A 122 -18.23 2.46 -2.36
C PRO A 122 -17.82 3.42 -1.23
N LEU A 123 -17.31 2.90 -0.11
CA LEU A 123 -16.83 3.67 1.04
C LEU A 123 -15.32 3.96 0.97
N LEU A 124 -14.61 3.42 -0.03
CA LEU A 124 -13.19 3.68 -0.21
C LEU A 124 -12.94 5.16 -0.54
N PRO A 125 -12.05 5.85 0.19
CA PRO A 125 -11.86 7.27 0.04
C PRO A 125 -11.19 7.60 -1.29
N TYR A 126 -11.92 8.29 -2.17
CA TYR A 126 -11.47 8.72 -3.49
C TYR A 126 -11.82 10.20 -3.68
N ASP A 127 -10.80 11.03 -3.87
CA ASP A 127 -10.92 12.48 -4.00
C ASP A 127 -9.79 12.98 -4.94
N PRO A 128 -10.00 12.94 -6.26
CA PRO A 128 -9.01 13.35 -7.25
C PRO A 128 -8.85 14.88 -7.27
N GLN A 129 -7.80 15.37 -6.61
CA GLN A 129 -7.49 16.79 -6.50
C GLN A 129 -6.42 17.25 -7.52
N PRO A 130 -6.38 18.54 -7.89
CA PRO A 130 -5.25 19.12 -8.61
C PRO A 130 -3.94 18.95 -7.83
N LEU A 131 -2.86 18.60 -8.52
CA LEU A 131 -1.54 18.47 -7.89
C LEU A 131 -1.07 19.80 -7.27
N PRO A 132 -0.48 19.80 -6.06
CA PRO A 132 0.01 21.01 -5.42
C PRO A 132 1.03 21.78 -6.28
N ARG A 133 0.85 23.10 -6.36
CA ARG A 133 1.84 24.01 -6.95
C ARG A 133 2.91 24.31 -5.90
N VAL A 134 4.09 23.72 -6.07
CA VAL A 134 5.20 23.78 -5.11
C VAL A 134 6.51 24.19 -5.78
N ASP A 135 7.35 24.91 -5.05
CA ASP A 135 8.70 25.33 -5.46
C ASP A 135 9.72 24.18 -5.27
N ALA A 136 11.00 24.46 -5.51
CA ALA A 136 12.06 23.45 -5.37
C ALA A 136 12.41 23.08 -3.92
N ARG A 137 12.03 23.92 -2.94
CA ARG A 137 12.32 23.76 -1.50
C ARG A 137 11.19 23.07 -0.75
N THR A 138 10.08 22.82 -1.42
CA THR A 138 8.86 22.29 -0.83
C THR A 138 8.66 20.83 -1.24
N VAL A 139 8.54 19.93 -0.28
CA VAL A 139 8.20 18.53 -0.55
C VAL A 139 6.68 18.37 -0.60
N ALA A 140 6.15 17.70 -1.60
CA ALA A 140 4.73 17.35 -1.67
C ALA A 140 4.52 15.94 -2.22
N VAL A 141 3.44 15.30 -1.79
CA VAL A 141 3.04 13.97 -2.24
C VAL A 141 1.58 13.95 -2.65
N SER A 142 1.28 13.18 -3.70
CA SER A 142 -0.08 12.92 -4.16
C SER A 142 -0.25 11.43 -4.41
N TRP A 143 -1.26 10.82 -3.79
CA TRP A 143 -1.47 9.37 -3.89
C TRP A 143 -2.26 9.03 -5.16
N VAL A 144 -1.69 8.21 -6.03
CA VAL A 144 -2.34 7.79 -7.29
C VAL A 144 -3.22 6.54 -7.09
N GLY A 145 -3.01 5.85 -5.96
CA GLY A 145 -3.53 4.52 -5.64
C GLY A 145 -2.40 3.47 -5.63
N HIS A 146 -2.62 2.38 -4.91
CA HIS A 146 -1.65 1.30 -4.68
C HIS A 146 -0.34 1.83 -4.09
N ALA A 147 0.83 1.36 -4.57
CA ALA A 147 2.14 1.90 -4.25
C ALA A 147 2.57 3.10 -5.13
N SER A 148 1.69 3.59 -6.01
CA SER A 148 2.00 4.69 -6.94
C SER A 148 1.82 6.07 -6.28
N TRP A 149 2.90 6.82 -6.20
CA TRP A 149 2.93 8.20 -5.70
C TRP A 149 3.50 9.14 -6.76
N VAL A 150 2.98 10.37 -6.79
CA VAL A 150 3.68 11.53 -7.36
C VAL A 150 4.37 12.24 -6.21
N ILE A 151 5.70 12.26 -6.20
CA ILE A 151 6.51 12.96 -5.19
C ILE A 151 7.16 14.17 -5.85
N ARG A 152 6.95 15.35 -5.28
CA ARG A 152 7.68 16.58 -5.57
C ARG A 152 8.75 16.77 -4.51
N ILE A 153 10.02 16.82 -4.91
CA ILE A 153 11.17 16.94 -3.99
C ILE A 153 12.37 17.52 -4.75
N GLY A 154 13.08 18.50 -4.18
CA GLY A 154 14.21 19.17 -4.84
C GLY A 154 13.87 19.75 -6.22
N GLY A 155 12.63 20.20 -6.42
CA GLY A 155 12.08 20.65 -7.71
C GLY A 155 11.63 19.54 -8.66
N LEU A 156 12.12 18.31 -8.51
CA LEU A 156 11.79 17.17 -9.37
C LEU A 156 10.34 16.70 -9.20
N THR A 157 9.85 15.99 -10.21
CA THR A 157 8.67 15.12 -10.16
C THR A 157 9.12 13.66 -10.27
N VAL A 158 9.08 12.93 -9.16
CA VAL A 158 9.46 11.52 -9.06
C VAL A 158 8.19 10.66 -8.98
N LEU A 159 8.12 9.58 -9.76
CA LEU A 159 7.10 8.56 -9.58
C LEU A 159 7.67 7.33 -8.85
N THR A 160 6.94 6.82 -7.86
CA THR A 160 7.16 5.48 -7.29
C THR A 160 6.30 4.47 -8.04
N ASP A 161 6.83 3.27 -8.33
CA ASP A 161 6.10 2.09 -8.78
C ASP A 161 4.83 2.37 -9.62
N PRO A 162 4.98 3.01 -10.81
CA PRO A 162 3.87 3.71 -11.43
C PRO A 162 2.91 2.77 -12.17
N VAL A 163 1.67 2.68 -11.69
CA VAL A 163 0.60 1.82 -12.24
C VAL A 163 -0.68 2.62 -12.50
N TRP A 164 -0.82 3.10 -13.73
CA TRP A 164 -2.04 3.73 -14.26
C TRP A 164 -2.97 2.73 -14.98
N SER A 165 -2.58 1.46 -15.09
CA SER A 165 -3.40 0.42 -15.73
C SER A 165 -4.70 0.14 -14.95
N ARG A 166 -5.80 -0.07 -15.67
CA ARG A 166 -7.08 -0.54 -15.09
C ARG A 166 -6.96 -1.95 -14.49
N ARG A 167 -6.04 -2.77 -15.00
CA ARG A 167 -5.83 -4.16 -14.59
C ARG A 167 -4.34 -4.51 -14.70
N ILE A 168 -3.86 -5.25 -13.72
CA ILE A 168 -2.52 -5.84 -13.65
C ILE A 168 -2.66 -7.35 -13.90
N LEU A 169 -1.59 -8.03 -14.33
CA LEU A 169 -1.69 -9.44 -14.70
C LEU A 169 -1.94 -10.31 -13.45
N GLY A 170 -3.01 -11.10 -13.46
CA GLY A 170 -3.37 -12.02 -12.37
C GLY A 170 -4.50 -11.55 -11.45
N THR A 171 -4.95 -10.28 -11.56
CA THR A 171 -5.96 -9.71 -10.66
C THR A 171 -7.26 -9.31 -11.38
N PRO A 172 -8.33 -9.01 -10.61
CA PRO A 172 -9.46 -8.24 -11.11
C PRO A 172 -9.04 -6.84 -11.61
N ASN A 173 -9.99 -6.09 -12.17
CA ASN A 173 -9.80 -4.64 -12.37
C ASN A 173 -9.54 -3.95 -11.02
N ARG A 174 -8.83 -2.82 -11.02
CA ARG A 174 -8.75 -1.95 -9.84
C ARG A 174 -10.14 -1.51 -9.38
N ILE A 175 -10.35 -1.47 -8.07
CA ILE A 175 -11.61 -1.12 -7.42
C ILE A 175 -11.78 0.40 -7.31
N THR A 176 -10.72 1.11 -6.94
CA THR A 176 -10.70 2.59 -6.90
C THR A 176 -10.05 3.15 -8.17
N PRO A 177 -10.60 4.19 -8.83
CA PRO A 177 -10.02 4.80 -10.03
C PRO A 177 -8.64 5.46 -9.80
N VAL A 178 -8.01 5.95 -10.87
CA VAL A 178 -6.70 6.63 -10.78
C VAL A 178 -6.86 7.97 -10.05
N GLY A 179 -6.13 8.18 -8.96
CA GLY A 179 -6.19 9.43 -8.20
C GLY A 179 -5.67 10.65 -8.97
N VAL A 180 -4.62 10.48 -9.78
CA VAL A 180 -4.01 11.54 -10.59
C VAL A 180 -4.09 11.18 -12.07
N ALA A 181 -4.88 11.93 -12.84
CA ALA A 181 -4.98 11.73 -14.28
C ALA A 181 -3.62 11.93 -14.98
N TRP A 182 -3.25 11.05 -15.91
CA TRP A 182 -1.91 11.07 -16.53
C TRP A 182 -1.61 12.37 -17.29
N ASN A 183 -2.62 12.98 -17.90
CA ASN A 183 -2.53 14.27 -18.59
C ASN A 183 -2.45 15.47 -17.63
N ALA A 184 -2.71 15.28 -16.33
CA ALA A 184 -2.51 16.27 -15.28
C ALA A 184 -1.11 16.19 -14.62
N LEU A 185 -0.31 15.16 -14.95
CA LEU A 185 1.06 15.07 -14.46
C LEU A 185 1.94 16.19 -15.06
N PRO A 186 2.79 16.85 -14.25
CA PRO A 186 3.95 17.57 -14.74
C PRO A 186 4.88 16.64 -15.54
N ARG A 187 5.93 17.22 -16.13
CA ARG A 187 7.05 16.44 -16.65
C ARG A 187 7.58 15.51 -15.55
N VAL A 188 7.52 14.20 -15.77
CA VAL A 188 8.15 13.21 -14.90
C VAL A 188 9.67 13.28 -15.10
N ASP A 189 10.38 13.61 -14.03
CA ASP A 189 11.84 13.81 -14.05
C ASP A 189 12.60 12.53 -13.67
N ALA A 190 12.00 11.66 -12.86
CA ALA A 190 12.57 10.36 -12.49
C ALA A 190 11.47 9.34 -12.14
N VAL A 191 11.83 8.05 -12.21
CA VAL A 191 11.03 6.95 -11.64
C VAL A 191 11.92 6.11 -10.73
N VAL A 192 11.39 5.73 -9.57
CA VAL A 192 11.98 4.70 -8.70
C VAL A 192 11.12 3.43 -8.74
N ILE A 193 11.78 2.27 -8.74
CA ILE A 193 11.12 0.96 -8.73
C ILE A 193 11.56 0.17 -7.49
N SER A 194 10.63 -0.27 -6.65
CA SER A 194 10.94 -1.08 -5.45
C SER A 194 11.39 -2.50 -5.81
N HIS A 195 10.62 -3.16 -6.66
CA HIS A 195 10.82 -4.55 -7.07
C HIS A 195 10.06 -4.84 -8.37
N ASN A 196 10.04 -6.10 -8.81
CA ASN A 196 9.61 -6.43 -10.16
C ASN A 196 8.17 -6.95 -10.30
N HIS A 197 7.32 -7.01 -9.27
CA HIS A 197 5.95 -7.57 -9.41
C HIS A 197 5.07 -6.75 -10.36
N TYR A 198 3.94 -7.32 -10.81
CA TYR A 198 3.12 -6.74 -11.88
C TYR A 198 2.39 -5.46 -11.48
N ASP A 199 2.12 -5.31 -10.19
CA ASP A 199 1.48 -4.20 -9.51
C ASP A 199 2.45 -3.09 -9.07
N HIS A 200 3.76 -3.31 -9.23
CA HIS A 200 4.79 -2.30 -9.00
C HIS A 200 5.53 -1.89 -10.27
N LEU A 201 5.61 -2.80 -11.25
CA LEU A 201 6.29 -2.60 -12.52
C LEU A 201 5.33 -2.84 -13.71
N ASP A 202 4.52 -1.82 -14.00
CA ASP A 202 3.50 -1.85 -15.05
C ASP A 202 4.06 -1.36 -16.41
N ALA A 203 4.19 -2.29 -17.36
CA ALA A 203 4.73 -2.00 -18.69
C ALA A 203 3.84 -1.05 -19.55
N PRO A 204 2.50 -1.12 -19.53
CA PRO A 204 1.63 -0.11 -20.14
C PRO A 204 1.94 1.32 -19.69
N THR A 205 2.07 1.57 -18.38
CA THR A 205 2.36 2.89 -17.81
C THR A 205 3.75 3.37 -18.20
N LEU A 206 4.78 2.54 -17.98
CA LEU A 206 6.16 2.89 -18.34
C LEU A 206 6.35 3.12 -19.85
N ARG A 207 5.54 2.51 -20.73
CA ARG A 207 5.56 2.82 -22.17
C ARG A 207 5.17 4.28 -22.48
N ARG A 208 4.46 4.98 -21.60
CA ARG A 208 4.03 6.38 -21.80
C ARG A 208 5.13 7.40 -21.52
N LEU A 209 6.18 7.01 -20.80
CA LEU A 209 7.30 7.90 -20.45
C LEU A 209 8.27 8.10 -21.63
N PRO A 210 8.89 9.28 -21.76
CA PRO A 210 10.04 9.49 -22.65
C PRO A 210 11.16 8.48 -22.33
N ARG A 211 11.83 7.94 -23.35
CA ARG A 211 12.90 6.93 -23.16
C ARG A 211 14.19 7.48 -22.53
N GLY A 212 14.35 8.80 -22.52
CA GLY A 212 15.41 9.50 -21.79
C GLY A 212 15.11 9.74 -20.31
N THR A 213 13.92 9.40 -19.80
CA THR A 213 13.58 9.53 -18.38
C THR A 213 14.52 8.66 -17.53
N PRO A 214 15.24 9.23 -16.55
CA PRO A 214 15.95 8.47 -15.53
C PRO A 214 15.03 7.47 -14.82
N VAL A 215 15.46 6.22 -14.76
CA VAL A 215 14.83 5.18 -13.95
C VAL A 215 15.87 4.57 -13.02
N PHE A 216 15.56 4.57 -11.72
CA PHE A 216 16.36 3.97 -10.67
C PHE A 216 15.69 2.67 -10.25
N VAL A 217 16.43 1.57 -10.32
CA VAL A 217 15.87 0.23 -10.25
C VAL A 217 16.75 -0.70 -9.42
N PRO A 218 16.19 -1.80 -8.86
CA PRO A 218 16.98 -2.77 -8.12
C PRO A 218 17.98 -3.47 -9.04
N ALA A 219 19.09 -3.90 -8.43
CA ALA A 219 20.09 -4.76 -9.04
C ALA A 219 19.46 -5.91 -9.86
N GLY A 220 19.96 -6.12 -11.09
CA GLY A 220 19.48 -7.15 -12.03
C GLY A 220 18.23 -6.76 -12.84
N LEU A 221 17.49 -5.71 -12.48
CA LEU A 221 16.27 -5.32 -13.21
C LEU A 221 16.55 -4.49 -14.48
N GLY A 222 17.73 -3.89 -14.62
CA GLY A 222 18.01 -2.92 -15.69
C GLY A 222 17.92 -3.52 -17.10
N GLY A 223 18.17 -4.82 -17.25
CA GLY A 223 17.95 -5.54 -18.53
C GLY A 223 16.49 -5.47 -19.02
N TRP A 224 15.51 -5.44 -18.11
CA TRP A 224 14.08 -5.31 -18.45
C TRP A 224 13.75 -3.94 -19.07
N PHE A 225 14.38 -2.88 -18.56
CA PHE A 225 14.22 -1.50 -19.01
C PHE A 225 14.98 -1.22 -20.31
N ARG A 226 16.23 -1.70 -20.42
CA ARG A 226 17.05 -1.53 -21.63
C ARG A 226 16.43 -2.24 -22.85
N ARG A 227 15.84 -3.43 -22.67
CA ARG A 227 15.02 -4.09 -23.73
C ARG A 227 13.79 -3.28 -24.16
N ARG A 228 13.32 -2.36 -23.32
CA ARG A 228 12.23 -1.40 -23.60
C ARG A 228 12.74 -0.03 -24.02
N ARG A 229 14.02 0.06 -24.44
CA ARG A 229 14.70 1.24 -24.98
C ARG A 229 14.89 2.40 -23.99
N PHE A 230 14.73 2.19 -22.68
CA PHE A 230 15.11 3.22 -21.70
C PHE A 230 16.63 3.42 -21.71
N ALA A 231 17.07 4.67 -21.88
CA ALA A 231 18.47 5.03 -22.07
C ALA A 231 19.20 5.32 -20.74
N ARG A 232 18.50 5.83 -19.72
CA ARG A 232 19.04 6.20 -18.41
C ARG A 232 18.53 5.26 -17.33
N VAL A 233 19.18 4.10 -17.19
CA VAL A 233 18.78 3.02 -16.27
C VAL A 233 19.91 2.76 -15.27
N THR A 234 19.71 3.20 -14.02
CA THR A 234 20.67 3.03 -12.92
C THR A 234 20.25 1.85 -12.04
N GLU A 235 21.11 0.85 -11.91
CA GLU A 235 20.88 -0.35 -11.09
C GLU A 235 21.67 -0.25 -9.78
N LEU A 236 20.99 -0.39 -8.64
CA LEU A 236 21.58 -0.29 -7.30
C LEU A 236 21.34 -1.57 -6.48
N ASP A 237 22.35 -1.96 -5.70
CA ASP A 237 22.23 -2.86 -4.56
C ASP A 237 21.80 -2.06 -3.31
N TRP A 238 21.43 -2.74 -2.24
CA TRP A 238 21.10 -2.13 -0.97
C TRP A 238 22.24 -1.28 -0.41
N TRP A 239 21.87 -0.14 0.15
CA TRP A 239 22.74 0.88 0.76
C TRP A 239 23.62 1.65 -0.23
N GLU A 240 23.52 1.37 -1.52
CA GLU A 240 24.03 2.22 -2.60
C GLU A 240 23.03 3.32 -2.93
N ALA A 241 23.52 4.37 -3.59
CA ALA A 241 22.70 5.49 -4.04
C ALA A 241 23.11 5.98 -5.42
N ALA A 242 22.32 6.88 -5.98
CA ALA A 242 22.69 7.73 -7.11
C ALA A 242 22.13 9.14 -6.90
N GLN A 243 22.63 10.14 -7.62
CA GLN A 243 22.17 11.53 -7.50
C GLN A 243 21.76 12.09 -8.85
N PHE A 244 20.64 12.80 -8.90
CA PHE A 244 20.14 13.46 -10.11
C PHE A 244 19.35 14.71 -9.73
N GLY A 245 19.65 15.84 -10.37
CA GLY A 245 18.92 17.10 -10.14
C GLY A 245 18.91 17.56 -8.68
N GLY A 246 20.06 17.47 -7.99
CA GLY A 246 20.19 17.77 -6.56
C GLY A 246 19.71 16.65 -5.64
N VAL A 247 18.64 15.94 -6.00
CA VAL A 247 18.06 14.85 -5.20
C VAL A 247 18.94 13.60 -5.22
N ARG A 248 19.16 13.03 -4.03
CA ARG A 248 19.81 11.74 -3.81
C ARG A 248 18.77 10.62 -3.68
N PHE A 249 19.03 9.50 -4.34
CA PHE A 249 18.18 8.32 -4.43
C PHE A 249 18.94 7.12 -3.83
N ASP A 250 18.69 6.79 -2.57
CA ASP A 250 19.27 5.62 -1.89
C ASP A 250 18.34 4.42 -2.03
N PHE A 251 18.87 3.25 -2.43
CA PHE A 251 18.12 2.01 -2.44
C PHE A 251 18.36 1.25 -1.13
N VAL A 252 17.29 0.86 -0.42
CA VAL A 252 17.39 0.27 0.93
C VAL A 252 16.69 -1.11 1.00
N PRO A 253 17.07 -2.00 1.93
CA PRO A 253 16.47 -3.34 2.02
C PRO A 253 14.98 -3.36 2.32
N ALA A 254 14.37 -4.48 1.96
CA ALA A 254 13.00 -4.86 2.33
C ALA A 254 12.93 -6.36 2.64
N HIS A 255 11.98 -6.74 3.50
CA HIS A 255 11.58 -8.14 3.72
C HIS A 255 10.62 -8.54 2.60
N HIS A 256 11.13 -8.87 1.42
CA HIS A 256 10.31 -9.25 0.27
C HIS A 256 11.09 -10.17 -0.69
N TRP A 257 10.66 -10.25 -1.95
CA TRP A 257 11.24 -11.07 -3.02
C TRP A 257 10.92 -10.45 -4.39
N SER A 258 11.21 -11.16 -5.49
CA SER A 258 10.84 -10.70 -6.84
C SER A 258 10.50 -11.87 -7.77
N LYS A 259 9.45 -11.76 -8.59
CA LYS A 259 9.11 -12.69 -9.70
C LYS A 259 8.14 -12.06 -10.71
N ARG A 260 8.36 -12.30 -12.00
CA ARG A 260 7.41 -11.96 -13.08
C ARG A 260 7.05 -13.12 -13.99
N THR A 261 7.92 -14.11 -14.10
CA THR A 261 7.73 -15.25 -14.98
C THR A 261 7.95 -16.54 -14.21
N LEU A 262 7.73 -17.68 -14.85
CA LEU A 262 7.87 -18.98 -14.18
C LEU A 262 9.33 -19.29 -13.78
N THR A 263 10.31 -18.58 -14.35
CA THR A 263 11.75 -18.91 -14.22
C THR A 263 12.62 -17.77 -13.69
N ASP A 264 12.05 -16.63 -13.27
CA ASP A 264 12.82 -15.45 -12.84
C ASP A 264 12.71 -15.07 -11.35
N THR A 265 12.24 -16.00 -10.52
CA THR A 265 12.25 -15.87 -9.06
C THR A 265 13.62 -15.40 -8.55
N CYS A 266 13.63 -14.27 -7.84
CA CYS A 266 14.80 -13.59 -7.30
C CYS A 266 15.91 -13.29 -8.33
N ARG A 267 15.63 -13.16 -9.63
CA ARG A 267 16.63 -12.73 -10.64
C ARG A 267 16.88 -11.22 -10.69
N SER A 268 16.08 -10.45 -9.97
CA SER A 268 16.38 -9.07 -9.58
C SER A 268 16.25 -8.94 -8.06
N LEU A 269 16.83 -7.88 -7.51
CA LEU A 269 16.66 -7.49 -6.13
C LEU A 269 15.30 -6.78 -5.92
N TRP A 270 14.99 -6.47 -4.66
CA TRP A 270 13.78 -5.80 -4.17
C TRP A 270 14.17 -4.90 -3.00
N GLY A 271 13.41 -3.84 -2.71
CA GLY A 271 13.77 -2.88 -1.66
C GLY A 271 12.91 -1.63 -1.67
N GLY A 272 13.16 -0.75 -0.71
CA GLY A 272 12.60 0.60 -0.67
C GLY A 272 13.57 1.66 -1.21
N TRP A 273 13.13 2.92 -1.17
CA TRP A 273 13.92 4.09 -1.59
C TRP A 273 13.88 5.17 -0.51
N VAL A 274 15.02 5.79 -0.20
CA VAL A 274 15.06 7.07 0.52
C VAL A 274 15.44 8.16 -0.47
N LEU A 275 14.57 9.15 -0.61
CA LEU A 275 14.79 10.36 -1.41
C LEU A 275 15.21 11.49 -0.47
N THR A 276 16.36 12.12 -0.73
CA THR A 276 16.86 13.26 0.05
C THR A 276 17.10 14.47 -0.87
N ASP A 277 16.53 15.63 -0.56
CA ASP A 277 16.84 16.89 -1.28
C ASP A 277 18.15 17.54 -0.79
N THR A 278 18.50 18.70 -1.36
CA THR A 278 19.71 19.45 -1.01
C THR A 278 19.69 20.02 0.41
N ASP A 279 18.50 20.20 0.99
CA ASP A 279 18.29 20.79 2.30
C ASP A 279 18.16 19.69 3.38
N GLY A 280 18.26 18.42 2.97
CA GLY A 280 18.20 17.25 3.85
C GLY A 280 16.80 16.69 4.11
N ARG A 281 15.75 17.23 3.47
CA ARG A 281 14.37 16.72 3.64
C ARG A 281 14.26 15.32 3.03
N ARG A 282 13.66 14.39 3.77
CA ARG A 282 13.64 12.95 3.46
C ARG A 282 12.24 12.38 3.29
N VAL A 283 12.02 11.69 2.18
CA VAL A 283 10.86 10.80 1.95
C VAL A 283 11.35 9.37 1.81
N TYR A 284 10.86 8.48 2.66
CA TYR A 284 11.07 7.03 2.55
C TYR A 284 9.88 6.39 1.86
N PHE A 285 10.14 5.62 0.81
CA PHE A 285 9.17 4.78 0.12
C PHE A 285 9.54 3.31 0.37
N ALA A 286 8.73 2.57 1.14
CA ALA A 286 9.11 1.21 1.54
C ALA A 286 9.09 0.18 0.40
N GLY A 287 8.28 0.41 -0.64
CA GLY A 287 7.84 -0.66 -1.53
C GLY A 287 7.03 -1.69 -0.75
N ASP A 288 7.13 -2.97 -1.15
CA ASP A 288 6.57 -4.09 -0.41
C ASP A 288 7.59 -4.65 0.57
N THR A 289 7.15 -4.90 1.79
CA THR A 289 7.98 -5.46 2.85
C THR A 289 7.12 -6.04 3.98
N GLY A 290 7.53 -7.18 4.52
CA GLY A 290 7.13 -7.65 5.85
C GLY A 290 7.77 -6.81 6.96
N TYR A 291 7.33 -7.04 8.20
CA TYR A 291 7.90 -6.38 9.36
C TYR A 291 9.25 -6.98 9.78
N GLY A 292 10.18 -6.14 10.22
CA GLY A 292 11.42 -6.63 10.81
C GLY A 292 12.55 -5.61 10.91
N HIS A 293 13.75 -6.13 11.17
CA HIS A 293 14.92 -5.35 11.61
C HIS A 293 15.40 -4.28 10.63
N TRP A 294 15.02 -4.36 9.34
CA TRP A 294 15.41 -3.37 8.35
C TRP A 294 14.90 -1.96 8.67
N PHE A 295 13.69 -1.80 9.21
CA PHE A 295 13.14 -0.48 9.56
C PHE A 295 14.02 0.27 10.57
N SER A 296 14.37 -0.38 11.67
CA SER A 296 15.27 0.21 12.67
C SER A 296 16.66 0.55 12.11
N ARG A 297 17.16 -0.25 11.16
CA ARG A 297 18.47 -0.01 10.51
C ARG A 297 18.41 1.12 9.48
N ILE A 298 17.29 1.28 8.78
CA ILE A 298 17.01 2.41 7.90
C ILE A 298 16.93 3.69 8.73
N GLY A 299 16.14 3.72 9.81
CA GLY A 299 16.03 4.88 10.70
C GLY A 299 17.37 5.34 11.28
N ARG A 300 18.22 4.39 11.73
CA ARG A 300 19.58 4.71 12.21
C ARG A 300 20.52 5.24 11.12
N ARG A 301 20.37 4.84 9.85
CA ARG A 301 21.22 5.30 8.73
C ARG A 301 20.70 6.58 8.08
N TYR A 302 19.40 6.84 8.17
CA TYR A 302 18.73 8.00 7.58
C TYR A 302 17.89 8.73 8.65
N PRO A 303 18.50 9.35 9.67
CA PRO A 303 17.75 10.06 10.71
C PRO A 303 16.92 11.23 10.12
N GLY A 304 15.78 11.56 10.74
CA GLY A 304 14.93 12.67 10.27
C GLY A 304 14.19 12.37 8.97
N ILE A 305 13.59 11.18 8.84
CA ILE A 305 12.64 10.88 7.75
C ILE A 305 11.38 11.71 7.99
N GLY A 306 11.19 12.77 7.19
CA GLY A 306 10.02 13.65 7.32
C GLY A 306 8.71 12.95 6.96
N LEU A 307 8.75 11.97 6.05
CA LEU A 307 7.61 11.18 5.63
C LEU A 307 8.00 9.74 5.26
N ALA A 308 7.27 8.76 5.81
CA ALA A 308 7.35 7.35 5.43
C ALA A 308 6.08 6.91 4.68
N LEU A 309 6.24 6.42 3.46
CA LEU A 309 5.19 5.79 2.65
C LEU A 309 5.26 4.28 2.91
N LEU A 310 4.29 3.73 3.64
CA LEU A 310 4.33 2.35 4.18
C LEU A 310 3.14 1.51 3.68
N PRO A 311 3.36 0.26 3.23
CA PRO A 311 2.27 -0.62 2.84
C PRO A 311 1.43 -1.01 4.06
N ILE A 312 0.11 -1.07 3.89
CA ILE A 312 -0.83 -1.57 4.92
C ILE A 312 -1.85 -2.59 4.38
N GLY A 313 -1.72 -3.00 3.12
CA GLY A 313 -2.56 -4.02 2.48
C GLY A 313 -1.76 -5.25 2.07
N ALA A 314 -2.41 -6.20 1.40
CA ALA A 314 -1.82 -7.45 0.94
C ALA A 314 -1.28 -8.34 2.08
N TYR A 315 -1.94 -8.35 3.24
CA TYR A 315 -1.46 -9.04 4.43
C TYR A 315 -2.23 -10.33 4.80
N ASP A 316 -3.44 -10.58 4.28
CA ASP A 316 -4.23 -11.76 4.67
C ASP A 316 -4.27 -12.86 3.59
N PRO A 317 -4.04 -14.15 3.90
CA PRO A 317 -3.84 -14.72 5.24
C PRO A 317 -2.44 -14.48 5.83
N ARG A 318 -2.39 -14.00 7.09
CA ARG A 318 -1.12 -13.67 7.79
C ARG A 318 -0.09 -14.80 7.75
N TRP A 319 -0.50 -16.07 7.89
CA TRP A 319 0.43 -17.23 7.88
C TRP A 319 1.20 -17.42 6.55
N TRP A 320 0.76 -16.79 5.47
CA TRP A 320 1.41 -16.82 4.15
C TRP A 320 2.12 -15.50 3.82
N LEU A 321 1.63 -14.37 4.35
CA LEU A 321 2.06 -13.02 3.94
C LEU A 321 2.86 -12.25 4.99
N SER A 322 2.90 -12.66 6.26
CA SER A 322 3.58 -11.89 7.34
C SER A 322 5.06 -11.63 7.11
N ASP A 323 5.76 -12.55 6.45
CA ASP A 323 7.18 -12.43 6.12
C ASP A 323 7.46 -11.40 5.00
N VAL A 324 6.43 -11.00 4.26
CA VAL A 324 6.56 -10.28 2.98
C VAL A 324 5.67 -9.04 2.83
N HIS A 325 4.63 -8.89 3.67
CA HIS A 325 3.77 -7.71 3.77
C HIS A 325 3.43 -7.38 5.24
N CYS A 326 3.65 -6.12 5.61
CA CYS A 326 3.19 -5.57 6.88
C CYS A 326 1.65 -5.59 6.97
N ASP A 327 1.13 -5.98 8.12
CA ASP A 327 -0.25 -5.58 8.49
C ASP A 327 -0.28 -4.11 8.99
N PRO A 328 -1.48 -3.52 9.20
CA PRO A 328 -1.59 -2.12 9.60
C PRO A 328 -0.94 -1.80 10.94
N GLU A 329 -1.02 -2.71 11.93
CA GLU A 329 -0.33 -2.60 13.21
C GLU A 329 1.20 -2.65 13.06
N GLU A 330 1.71 -3.50 12.17
CA GLU A 330 3.13 -3.58 11.81
C GLU A 330 3.64 -2.32 11.12
N ALA A 331 2.84 -1.71 10.26
CA ALA A 331 3.22 -0.45 9.62
C ALA A 331 3.35 0.70 10.63
N VAL A 332 2.48 0.76 11.65
CA VAL A 332 2.61 1.72 12.77
C VAL A 332 3.84 1.43 13.64
N ARG A 333 4.22 0.15 13.83
CA ARG A 333 5.50 -0.20 14.48
C ARG A 333 6.70 0.21 13.61
N ALA A 334 6.66 -0.07 12.31
CA ALA A 334 7.71 0.27 11.36
C ALA A 334 7.96 1.78 11.28
N PHE A 335 6.89 2.58 11.27
CA PHE A 335 6.94 4.04 11.37
C PHE A 335 7.78 4.52 12.57
N ARG A 336 7.57 3.91 13.75
CA ARG A 336 8.33 4.21 14.97
C ARG A 336 9.79 3.77 14.88
N ASP A 337 10.04 2.56 14.40
CA ASP A 337 11.39 2.01 14.22
C ASP A 337 12.24 2.85 13.25
N LEU A 338 11.60 3.44 12.23
CA LEU A 338 12.23 4.38 11.30
C LEU A 338 12.60 5.73 11.94
N GLY A 339 11.99 6.10 13.07
CA GLY A 339 12.07 7.46 13.61
C GLY A 339 11.51 8.49 12.64
N ALA A 340 10.50 8.12 11.85
CA ALA A 340 9.87 9.03 10.89
C ALA A 340 8.93 10.01 11.60
N HIS A 341 8.74 11.20 11.03
CA HIS A 341 7.87 12.21 11.61
C HIS A 341 6.40 11.97 11.20
N ARG A 342 6.16 11.55 9.96
CA ARG A 342 4.81 11.33 9.39
C ARG A 342 4.71 10.02 8.62
N MET A 343 3.53 9.43 8.57
CA MET A 343 3.24 8.19 7.85
C MET A 343 2.11 8.38 6.84
N ALA A 344 2.33 8.03 5.58
CA ALA A 344 1.26 7.88 4.60
C ALA A 344 1.06 6.39 4.26
N PRO A 345 -0.09 5.79 4.62
CA PRO A 345 -0.40 4.41 4.24
C PRO A 345 -0.60 4.24 2.73
N MET A 346 -0.14 3.11 2.18
CA MET A 346 -0.26 2.78 0.75
C MET A 346 -0.49 1.27 0.53
N HIS A 347 -0.50 0.81 -0.73
CA HIS A 347 -0.73 -0.60 -1.11
C HIS A 347 -2.12 -1.17 -0.80
N TRP A 348 -3.07 -0.34 -0.40
CA TRP A 348 -4.43 -0.75 -0.04
C TRP A 348 -5.50 -0.08 -0.93
N GLY A 349 -6.74 -0.55 -0.83
CA GLY A 349 -7.92 0.11 -1.41
C GLY A 349 -7.91 0.29 -2.93
N THR A 350 -7.02 -0.39 -3.67
CA THR A 350 -6.81 -0.13 -5.11
C THR A 350 -6.90 -1.38 -5.97
N PHE A 351 -6.21 -2.46 -5.61
CA PHE A 351 -6.34 -3.78 -6.21
C PHE A 351 -6.71 -4.79 -5.14
N VAL A 352 -7.40 -5.86 -5.51
CA VAL A 352 -7.68 -7.01 -4.63
C VAL A 352 -6.58 -8.05 -4.86
N LEU A 353 -5.64 -8.17 -3.92
CA LEU A 353 -4.42 -8.98 -4.01
C LEU A 353 -4.39 -10.18 -3.02
N SER A 354 -5.28 -10.16 -2.05
CA SER A 354 -5.22 -10.88 -0.78
C SER A 354 -6.63 -10.99 -0.19
N ALA A 355 -6.77 -11.65 0.96
CA ALA A 355 -8.07 -12.01 1.53
C ALA A 355 -8.75 -10.92 2.41
N GLU A 356 -8.05 -9.84 2.81
CA GLU A 356 -8.65 -8.87 3.74
C GLU A 356 -9.82 -8.06 3.12
N PRO A 357 -10.81 -7.64 3.93
CA PRO A 357 -11.85 -6.70 3.51
C PRO A 357 -11.26 -5.37 3.04
N VAL A 358 -11.80 -4.79 1.97
CA VAL A 358 -11.14 -3.66 1.25
C VAL A 358 -10.92 -2.40 2.10
N LEU A 359 -11.77 -2.18 3.11
CA LEU A 359 -11.70 -1.02 4.01
C LEU A 359 -10.97 -1.34 5.34
N GLU A 360 -10.76 -2.63 5.68
CA GLU A 360 -10.11 -3.06 6.91
C GLU A 360 -8.70 -2.45 7.11
N PRO A 361 -7.81 -2.36 6.09
CA PRO A 361 -6.53 -1.69 6.22
C PRO A 361 -6.62 -0.29 6.84
N LEU A 362 -7.59 0.53 6.39
CA LEU A 362 -7.77 1.90 6.85
C LEU A 362 -8.29 1.96 8.30
N THR A 363 -9.26 1.10 8.65
CA THR A 363 -9.83 1.10 10.01
C THR A 363 -8.78 0.63 11.01
N ARG A 364 -8.02 -0.41 10.68
CA ARG A 364 -6.94 -0.94 11.53
C ARG A 364 -5.76 0.02 11.67
N VAL A 365 -5.29 0.67 10.59
CA VAL A 365 -4.15 1.62 10.72
C VAL A 365 -4.53 2.81 11.62
N ARG A 366 -5.76 3.33 11.50
CA ARG A 366 -6.27 4.40 12.36
C ARG A 366 -6.33 3.97 13.83
N ALA A 367 -6.91 2.80 14.10
CA ALA A 367 -7.01 2.28 15.46
C ALA A 367 -5.63 1.93 16.06
N ALA A 368 -4.69 1.42 15.25
CA ALA A 368 -3.31 1.16 15.66
C ALA A 368 -2.55 2.45 15.98
N TRP A 369 -2.77 3.51 15.19
CA TRP A 369 -2.19 4.84 15.39
C TRP A 369 -2.71 5.53 16.66
N GLU A 370 -4.02 5.44 16.91
CA GLU A 370 -4.67 5.95 18.12
C GLU A 370 -4.20 5.20 19.38
N ARG A 371 -4.21 3.86 19.36
CA ARG A 371 -3.66 3.02 20.45
C ARG A 371 -2.18 3.29 20.70
N ALA A 372 -1.45 3.74 19.68
CA ALA A 372 -0.06 4.15 19.82
C ALA A 372 0.10 5.53 20.51
N GLY A 373 -0.94 6.35 20.61
CA GLY A 373 -0.86 7.70 21.16
C GLY A 373 -0.09 8.66 20.25
N LEU A 374 -0.17 8.46 18.93
CA LEU A 374 0.47 9.29 17.92
C LEU A 374 -0.46 10.41 17.45
N ALA A 375 0.10 11.59 17.13
CA ALA A 375 -0.65 12.77 16.71
C ALA A 375 -1.44 12.49 15.41
N ARG A 376 -2.72 12.88 15.35
CA ARG A 376 -3.63 12.48 14.25
C ARG A 376 -3.23 13.10 12.91
N GLU A 377 -2.67 14.30 12.96
CA GLU A 377 -2.17 15.11 11.86
C GLU A 377 -0.97 14.49 11.12
N ASP A 378 -0.20 13.63 11.80
CA ASP A 378 0.97 12.95 11.25
C ASP A 378 0.63 11.60 10.58
N LEU A 379 -0.62 11.13 10.72
CA LEU A 379 -1.18 10.05 9.88
C LEU A 379 -1.82 10.65 8.62
N TRP A 380 -1.14 10.48 7.50
CA TRP A 380 -1.57 10.94 6.17
C TRP A 380 -2.30 9.81 5.43
N ASP A 381 -3.44 9.39 5.99
CA ASP A 381 -4.38 8.41 5.45
C ASP A 381 -5.23 9.01 4.30
N LEU A 382 -4.54 9.44 3.24
CA LEU A 382 -5.13 10.19 2.14
C LEU A 382 -6.18 9.38 1.36
N PRO A 383 -7.23 10.03 0.81
CA PRO A 383 -8.00 9.45 -0.28
C PRO A 383 -7.10 9.19 -1.50
N VAL A 384 -7.46 8.23 -2.35
CA VAL A 384 -6.84 8.09 -3.66
C VAL A 384 -7.14 9.37 -4.46
N GLY A 385 -6.08 10.08 -4.87
CA GLY A 385 -6.14 11.41 -5.49
C GLY A 385 -5.82 12.57 -4.54
N GLY A 386 -5.84 12.32 -3.24
CA GLY A 386 -5.51 13.29 -2.21
C GLY A 386 -4.03 13.67 -2.23
N SER A 387 -3.74 14.89 -1.78
CA SER A 387 -2.39 15.45 -1.73
C SER A 387 -2.05 16.08 -0.38
N ARG A 388 -0.78 16.05 -0.02
CA ARG A 388 -0.23 16.79 1.13
C ARG A 388 1.09 17.47 0.77
N VAL A 389 1.34 18.59 1.42
CA VAL A 389 2.61 19.31 1.39
C VAL A 389 3.28 19.08 2.74
N LEU A 390 4.56 18.73 2.72
CA LEU A 390 5.39 18.66 3.92
C LEU A 390 5.86 20.10 4.20
N SER A 391 5.12 20.79 5.08
CA SER A 391 5.60 22.04 5.66
C SER A 391 6.80 21.77 6.58
N GLU A 392 7.59 22.81 6.80
CA GLU A 392 8.65 22.83 7.82
C GLU A 392 8.09 22.60 9.22
#